data_AF-A0A0C9XJK7-F1
#
_entry.id   AF-A0A0C9XJK7-F1
#
_cell.length_a   1.000
_cell.length_b   1.000
_cell.length_c   1.000
_cell.angle_alpha   90.00
_cell.angle_beta   90.00
_cell.angle_gamma   90.00
#
_symmetry.space_group_name_H-M   'P 1'
#
loop_
_entity.id
_entity.type
_entity.pdbx_description
1 polymer ?
#
loop_
_entity_poly.entity_id
_entity_poly.type
_entity_poly.pdbx_seq_one_letter_code
_entity_poly.pdbx_strand_id
1 'polypeptide(L)'
;IKKKATQLLESARYLRGDLDSLGRTSNFAHSALKKTCLAVYYCTSSKSLRWFAEFQESVPIKALVLVAAIIRSVLMTFKKHGVAKNETLCGDEIEDACNNITHLIDQVWYDDYHGSKLDKMLREWAKAGM
;
A
#
# COMPACT_ATOMS: atom_id res chain seq x y z
N ILE A 1 17.34 -13.11 -4.35
CA ILE A 1 16.50 -12.13 -3.63
C ILE A 1 16.62 -10.73 -4.23
N LYS A 2 17.82 -10.14 -4.33
CA LYS A 2 18.05 -8.80 -4.95
C LYS A 2 17.28 -8.57 -6.26
N LYS A 3 17.42 -9.48 -7.24
CA LYS A 3 16.71 -9.38 -8.53
C LYS A 3 15.19 -9.26 -8.39
N LYS A 4 14.56 -10.05 -7.51
CA LYS A 4 13.12 -10.01 -7.28
C LYS A 4 12.69 -8.71 -6.61
N ALA A 5 13.45 -8.22 -5.63
CA ALA A 5 13.20 -6.94 -4.98
C ALA A 5 13.32 -5.78 -5.98
N THR A 6 14.35 -5.78 -6.83
CA THR A 6 14.49 -4.81 -7.93
C THR A 6 13.29 -4.85 -8.86
N GLN A 7 12.84 -6.03 -9.30
CA GLN A 7 11.67 -6.18 -10.18
C GLN A 7 10.39 -5.63 -9.54
N LEU A 8 10.19 -5.80 -8.23
CA LEU A 8 9.04 -5.25 -7.52
C LEU A 8 9.09 -3.71 -7.42
N LEU A 9 10.29 -3.15 -7.26
CA LEU A 9 10.51 -1.70 -7.20
C LEU A 9 10.45 -1.03 -8.59
N GLU A 10 10.87 -1.74 -9.65
CA GLU A 10 10.78 -1.28 -11.03
C GLU A 10 9.33 -0.93 -11.39
N SER A 11 9.13 0.28 -11.91
CA SER A 11 7.82 0.82 -12.26
C SER A 11 6.79 0.72 -11.11
N ALA A 12 7.25 0.68 -9.86
CA ALA A 12 6.40 0.50 -8.68
C ALA A 12 5.44 -0.71 -8.76
N ARG A 13 5.89 -1.85 -9.30
CA ARG A 13 5.07 -3.06 -9.41
C ARG A 13 4.52 -3.56 -8.08
N TYR A 14 5.21 -3.30 -6.97
CA TYR A 14 4.72 -3.62 -5.62
C TYR A 14 3.42 -2.90 -5.23
N LEU A 15 3.03 -1.86 -5.98
CA LEU A 15 1.74 -1.16 -5.82
C LEU A 15 0.63 -1.77 -6.70
N ARG A 16 0.96 -2.55 -7.73
CA ARG A 16 0.01 -2.94 -8.77
C ARG A 16 -0.59 -4.32 -8.48
N GLY A 17 -1.90 -4.43 -8.65
CA GLY A 17 -2.58 -5.73 -8.76
C GLY A 17 -2.61 -6.21 -10.21
N ASP A 18 -3.37 -7.28 -10.44
CA ASP A 18 -3.57 -7.85 -11.77
C ASP A 18 -4.37 -6.90 -12.70
N LEU A 19 -4.31 -7.22 -13.99
CA LEU A 19 -5.16 -6.58 -14.99
C LEU A 19 -6.62 -6.95 -14.74
N ASP A 20 -7.53 -5.99 -14.91
CA ASP A 20 -8.97 -6.26 -14.88
C ASP A 20 -9.49 -6.83 -16.21
N SER A 21 -10.79 -7.06 -16.26
CA SER A 21 -11.50 -7.56 -17.45
C SER A 21 -11.38 -6.64 -18.68
N LEU A 22 -10.98 -5.37 -18.51
CA LEU A 22 -10.73 -4.42 -19.60
C LEU A 22 -9.23 -4.33 -19.95
N GLY A 23 -8.39 -5.20 -19.37
CA GLY A 23 -6.95 -5.19 -19.57
C GLY A 23 -6.23 -4.02 -18.88
N ARG A 24 -6.89 -3.31 -17.95
CA ARG A 24 -6.31 -2.15 -17.25
C ARG A 24 -5.70 -2.57 -15.93
N THR A 25 -4.58 -1.93 -15.56
CA THR A 25 -3.91 -2.23 -14.29
C THR A 25 -4.77 -1.80 -13.10
N SER A 26 -4.89 -2.67 -12.10
CA SER A 26 -5.48 -2.32 -10.81
C SER A 26 -4.44 -1.61 -9.94
N ASN A 27 -4.50 -0.28 -9.90
CA ASN A 27 -3.57 0.54 -9.11
C ASN A 27 -3.80 0.35 -7.61
N PHE A 28 -2.72 0.31 -6.83
CA PHE A 28 -2.73 0.08 -5.37
C PHE A 28 -3.40 -1.22 -4.92
N ALA A 29 -3.58 -2.19 -5.83
CA ALA A 29 -4.32 -3.42 -5.59
C ALA A 29 -3.43 -4.65 -5.35
N HIS A 30 -2.12 -4.48 -5.16
CA HIS A 30 -1.26 -5.60 -4.83
C HIS A 30 -1.72 -6.27 -3.52
N SER A 31 -1.90 -7.59 -3.53
CA SER A 31 -2.53 -8.32 -2.39
C SER A 31 -1.82 -8.12 -1.05
N ALA A 32 -0.51 -7.88 -1.08
CA ALA A 32 0.27 -7.57 0.12
C ALA A 32 -0.16 -6.27 0.81
N LEU A 33 -0.61 -5.25 0.05
CA LEU A 33 -1.12 -4.00 0.61
C LEU A 33 -2.37 -4.28 1.44
N LYS A 34 -3.37 -4.96 0.86
CA LYS A 34 -4.59 -5.38 1.55
C LYS A 34 -4.26 -6.14 2.83
N LYS A 35 -3.46 -7.21 2.72
CA LYS A 35 -3.11 -8.06 3.86
C LYS A 35 -2.43 -7.27 4.97
N THR A 36 -1.54 -6.35 4.62
CA THR A 36 -0.84 -5.51 5.60
C THR A 36 -1.78 -4.50 6.25
N CYS A 37 -2.62 -3.80 5.48
CA CYS A 37 -3.62 -2.89 6.03
C CYS A 37 -4.56 -3.61 7.01
N LEU A 38 -5.05 -4.80 6.65
CA LEU A 38 -5.92 -5.59 7.54
C LEU A 38 -5.19 -6.04 8.81
N ALA A 39 -3.98 -6.55 8.68
CA ALA A 39 -3.21 -7.03 9.82
C ALA A 39 -2.82 -5.91 10.79
N VAL A 40 -2.49 -4.72 10.28
CA VAL A 40 -2.02 -3.59 11.10
C VAL A 40 -3.19 -2.80 11.67
N TYR A 41 -4.16 -2.42 10.84
CA TYR A 41 -5.22 -1.47 11.23
C TYR A 41 -6.48 -2.16 11.73
N TYR A 42 -6.79 -3.39 11.26
CA TYR A 42 -8.04 -4.10 11.53
C TYR A 42 -7.84 -5.37 12.38
N CYS A 43 -6.76 -5.44 13.17
CA CYS A 43 -6.56 -6.58 14.07
C CYS A 43 -7.64 -6.67 15.16
N THR A 44 -7.75 -7.81 15.83
CA THR A 44 -8.74 -8.01 16.91
C THR A 44 -8.32 -7.39 18.24
N SER A 45 -7.20 -6.66 18.29
CA SER A 45 -6.71 -6.04 19.52
C SER A 45 -7.56 -4.82 19.92
N SER A 46 -7.52 -4.47 21.21
CA SER A 46 -8.15 -3.25 21.72
C SER A 46 -7.56 -1.96 21.13
N LYS A 47 -6.37 -2.02 20.53
CA LYS A 47 -5.69 -0.89 19.88
C LYS A 47 -5.96 -0.81 18.38
N SER A 48 -6.85 -1.64 17.85
CA SER A 48 -7.21 -1.63 16.43
C SER A 48 -7.87 -0.32 16.04
N LEU A 49 -7.53 0.16 14.84
CA LEU A 49 -8.13 1.34 14.27
C LEU A 49 -9.54 1.08 13.69
N ARG A 50 -9.99 -0.18 13.60
CA ARG A 50 -11.33 -0.53 13.10
C ARG A 50 -12.50 0.07 13.88
N TRP A 51 -12.23 0.56 15.10
CA TRP A 51 -13.25 1.19 15.94
C TRP A 51 -13.49 2.67 15.61
N PHE A 52 -12.62 3.30 14.82
CA PHE A 52 -12.79 4.69 14.40
C PHE A 52 -13.64 4.75 13.12
N ALA A 53 -14.60 5.68 13.08
CA ALA A 53 -15.55 5.82 11.97
C ALA A 53 -14.87 5.90 10.59
N GLU A 54 -13.78 6.66 10.49
CA GLU A 54 -13.00 6.79 9.25
C GLU A 54 -12.54 5.43 8.71
N PHE A 55 -12.10 4.52 9.58
CA PHE A 55 -11.64 3.17 9.21
C PHE A 55 -12.80 2.19 8.99
N GLN A 56 -14.01 2.48 9.49
CA GLN A 56 -15.19 1.67 9.23
C GLN A 56 -15.76 1.90 7.83
N GLU A 57 -15.63 3.14 7.32
CA GLU A 57 -16.13 3.50 5.99
C GLU A 57 -15.21 3.02 4.86
N SER A 58 -13.90 3.23 5.00
CA SER A 58 -12.89 2.83 4.03
C SER A 58 -11.52 2.73 4.69
N VAL A 59 -10.55 2.09 4.03
CA VAL A 59 -9.14 2.23 4.44
C VAL A 59 -8.68 3.65 4.10
N PRO A 60 -8.28 4.49 5.07
CA PRO A 60 -7.87 5.86 4.77
C PRO A 60 -6.66 5.91 3.84
N ILE A 61 -6.66 6.85 2.90
CA ILE A 61 -5.57 7.02 1.93
C ILE A 61 -4.22 7.18 2.63
N LYS A 62 -4.13 8.00 3.67
CA LYS A 62 -2.89 8.19 4.44
C LYS A 62 -2.39 6.88 5.09
N ALA A 63 -3.29 6.00 5.51
CA ALA A 63 -2.94 4.70 6.06
C ALA A 63 -2.38 3.76 4.97
N LEU A 64 -2.97 3.78 3.78
CA LEU A 64 -2.44 3.06 2.61
C LEU A 64 -1.04 3.58 2.21
N VAL A 65 -0.85 4.90 2.17
CA VAL A 65 0.45 5.55 1.86
C VAL A 65 1.54 5.03 2.81
N LEU A 66 1.28 5.03 4.11
CA LEU A 66 2.25 4.55 5.11
C LEU A 66 2.63 3.08 4.89
N VAL A 67 1.64 2.20 4.68
CA VAL A 67 1.88 0.78 4.41
C VAL A 67 2.72 0.61 3.14
N ALA A 68 2.38 1.32 2.07
CA ALA A 68 3.12 1.28 0.81
C ALA A 68 4.57 1.79 0.98
N ALA A 69 4.79 2.85 1.76
CA ALA A 69 6.11 3.39 2.04
C ALA A 69 6.98 2.40 2.84
N ILE A 70 6.40 1.75 3.85
CA ILE A 70 7.09 0.72 4.65
C ILE A 70 7.48 -0.48 3.77
N ILE A 71 6.55 -0.99 2.94
CA ILE A 71 6.85 -2.09 2.02
C ILE A 71 7.98 -1.69 1.06
N ARG A 72 7.94 -0.47 0.51
CA ARG A 72 9.00 0.05 -0.36
C ARG A 72 10.35 0.05 0.36
N SER A 73 10.39 0.52 1.61
CA SER A 73 11.63 0.55 2.41
C SER A 73 12.21 -0.85 2.62
N VAL A 74 11.36 -1.81 3.02
CA VAL A 74 11.77 -3.23 3.14
C VAL A 74 12.32 -3.77 1.82
N LEU A 75 11.65 -3.50 0.70
CA LEU A 75 12.13 -3.91 -0.63
C LEU A 75 13.47 -3.26 -0.99
N MET A 76 13.70 -2.00 -0.60
CA MET A 76 14.97 -1.31 -0.81
C MET A 76 16.12 -1.96 -0.03
N THR A 77 15.90 -2.37 1.23
CA THR A 77 16.87 -3.15 2.01
C THR A 77 17.22 -4.45 1.29
N PHE A 78 16.22 -5.20 0.79
CA PHE A 78 16.47 -6.42 0.04
C PHE A 78 17.14 -6.18 -1.32
N LYS A 79 16.85 -5.09 -2.01
CA LYS A 79 17.54 -4.69 -3.25
C LYS A 79 19.03 -4.42 -2.98
N LYS A 80 19.33 -3.67 -1.92
CA LYS A 80 20.70 -3.27 -1.53
C LYS A 80 21.51 -4.46 -1.01
N HIS A 81 20.97 -5.20 -0.04
CA HIS A 81 21.70 -6.22 0.70
C HIS A 81 21.44 -7.65 0.24
N GLY A 82 20.27 -7.94 -0.33
CA GLY A 82 19.90 -9.29 -0.79
C GLY A 82 19.48 -10.25 0.32
N VAL A 83 19.50 -9.79 1.57
CA VAL A 83 19.11 -10.51 2.77
C VAL A 83 18.34 -9.56 3.68
N ALA A 84 17.56 -10.10 4.61
CA ALA A 84 16.94 -9.29 5.64
C ALA A 84 18.04 -8.70 6.52
N LYS A 85 17.97 -7.39 6.77
CA LYS A 85 18.77 -6.72 7.78
C LYS A 85 17.83 -5.97 8.70
N ASN A 86 18.18 -5.96 9.97
CA ASN A 86 17.55 -5.09 10.96
C ASN A 86 18.13 -3.69 10.78
N GLU A 87 17.71 -3.01 9.73
CA GLU A 87 17.97 -1.59 9.52
C GLU A 87 16.81 -0.80 10.12
N THR A 88 17.14 0.20 10.92
CA THR A 88 16.15 1.14 11.42
C THR A 88 15.60 1.93 10.23
N LEU A 89 14.28 2.10 10.18
CA LEU A 89 13.66 2.96 9.20
C LEU A 89 14.11 4.41 9.46
N CYS A 90 14.70 5.06 8.46
CA CYS A 90 15.00 6.48 8.52
C CYS A 90 13.71 7.29 8.34
N GLY A 91 13.41 8.20 9.25
CA GLY A 91 12.20 9.03 9.22
C GLY A 91 12.07 9.80 7.91
N ASP A 92 13.14 10.51 7.53
CA ASP A 92 13.20 11.34 6.32
C ASP A 92 12.98 10.50 5.05
N GLU A 93 13.61 9.30 4.96
CA GLU A 93 13.42 8.42 3.80
C GLU A 93 11.99 7.88 3.70
N ILE A 94 11.33 7.66 4.84
CA ILE A 94 9.93 7.24 4.87
C ILE A 94 9.02 8.40 4.49
N GLU A 95 9.28 9.61 4.97
CA GLU A 95 8.52 10.80 4.60
C GLU A 95 8.63 11.09 3.09
N ASP A 96 9.84 11.05 2.53
CA ASP A 96 10.05 11.16 1.08
C ASP A 96 9.30 10.08 0.31
N ALA A 97 9.32 8.83 0.80
CA ALA A 97 8.55 7.75 0.19
C ALA A 97 7.04 8.02 0.27
N CYS A 98 6.53 8.53 1.39
CA CYS A 98 5.13 8.89 1.56
C CYS A 98 4.71 10.01 0.61
N ASN A 99 5.52 11.06 0.45
CA ASN A 99 5.27 12.16 -0.47
C ASN A 99 5.17 11.67 -1.92
N ASN A 100 6.13 10.85 -2.34
CA ASN A 100 6.12 10.24 -3.68
C ASN A 100 4.90 9.34 -3.91
N ILE A 101 4.53 8.51 -2.93
CA ILE A 101 3.36 7.64 -3.03
C ILE A 101 2.06 8.44 -3.04
N THR A 102 1.99 9.53 -2.27
CA THR A 102 0.83 10.43 -2.25
C THR A 102 0.59 11.01 -3.63
N HIS A 103 1.64 11.52 -4.30
CA HIS A 103 1.52 11.99 -5.68
C HIS A 103 1.02 10.92 -6.66
N LEU A 104 1.44 9.67 -6.50
CA LEU A 104 0.94 8.56 -7.32
C LEU A 104 -0.53 8.24 -7.03
N ILE A 105 -0.95 8.33 -5.77
CA ILE A 105 -2.36 8.16 -5.40
C ILE A 105 -3.19 9.29 -5.99
N ASP A 106 -2.75 10.54 -5.90
CA ASP A 106 -3.49 11.68 -6.44
C ASP A 106 -3.75 11.51 -7.94
N GLN A 107 -2.72 11.11 -8.70
CA GLN A 107 -2.88 10.81 -10.14
C GLN A 107 -3.92 9.72 -10.42
N VAL A 108 -3.96 8.68 -9.58
CA VAL A 108 -4.94 7.60 -9.68
C VAL A 108 -6.33 8.07 -9.25
N TRP A 109 -6.41 8.91 -8.21
CA TRP A 109 -7.64 9.35 -7.59
C TRP A 109 -8.44 10.30 -8.50
N TYR A 110 -7.74 11.20 -9.20
CA TYR A 110 -8.36 12.16 -10.12
C TYR A 110 -8.64 11.59 -11.52
N ASP A 111 -8.28 10.33 -11.78
CA ASP A 111 -8.75 9.62 -12.97
C ASP A 111 -10.13 9.01 -12.69
N ASP A 112 -11.12 9.31 -13.52
CA ASP A 112 -12.52 8.88 -13.29
C ASP A 112 -12.66 7.36 -13.13
N TYR A 113 -11.93 6.59 -13.94
CA TYR A 113 -12.02 5.14 -13.94
C TYR A 113 -11.24 4.54 -12.77
N HIS A 114 -9.97 4.94 -12.63
CA HIS A 114 -9.06 4.38 -11.65
C HIS A 114 -9.36 4.87 -10.23
N GLY A 115 -9.81 6.11 -10.07
CA GLY A 115 -10.20 6.71 -8.79
C GLY A 115 -11.44 6.04 -8.21
N SER A 116 -12.50 5.89 -9.01
CA SER A 116 -13.71 5.15 -8.60
C SER A 116 -13.39 3.71 -8.19
N LYS A 117 -12.50 3.05 -8.94
CA LYS A 117 -12.06 1.68 -8.64
C LYS A 117 -11.25 1.61 -7.35
N LEU A 118 -10.35 2.56 -7.11
CA LEU A 118 -9.56 2.65 -5.88
C LEU A 118 -10.46 2.89 -4.66
N ASP A 119 -11.39 3.86 -4.72
CA ASP A 119 -12.34 4.13 -3.62
C ASP A 119 -13.17 2.88 -3.27
N LYS A 120 -13.76 2.23 -4.28
CA LYS A 120 -14.54 1.00 -4.08
C LYS A 120 -13.70 -0.08 -3.39
N MET A 121 -12.48 -0.29 -3.84
CA MET A 121 -11.58 -1.30 -3.28
C MET A 121 -11.24 -1.01 -1.81
N LEU A 122 -10.97 0.25 -1.44
CA LEU A 122 -10.64 0.60 -0.06
C LEU A 122 -11.83 0.42 0.89
N ARG A 123 -13.06 0.67 0.42
CA ARG A 123 -14.29 0.36 1.15
C ARG A 123 -14.48 -1.14 1.34
N GLU A 124 -14.23 -1.94 0.30
CA GLU A 124 -14.28 -3.40 0.39
C GLU A 124 -13.24 -3.97 1.36
N TRP A 125 -12.06 -3.37 1.43
CA TRP A 125 -11.02 -3.77 2.38
C TRP A 125 -11.44 -3.46 3.81
N ALA A 126 -11.96 -2.26 4.09
CA ALA A 126 -12.47 -1.92 5.40
C ALA A 126 -13.55 -2.90 5.87
N LYS A 127 -14.53 -3.19 5.01
CA LYS A 127 -15.59 -4.18 5.29
C LYS A 127 -15.04 -5.57 5.61
N ALA A 128 -13.98 -6.00 4.94
CA ALA A 128 -13.36 -7.30 5.19
C ALA A 128 -12.54 -7.35 6.50
N GLY A 129 -12.18 -6.20 7.07
CA GLY A 129 -11.44 -6.10 8.33
C GLY A 129 -12.32 -5.91 9.58
N MET A 130 -13.58 -5.54 9.39
CA MET A 130 -14.55 -5.43 10.49
C MET A 130 -14.88 -6.82 11.07
#